data_AF-A0A843CGM5-F1
#
_entry.id   AF-A0A843CGM5-F1
#
_cell.length_a   1.000
_cell.length_b   1.000
_cell.length_c   1.000
_cell.angle_alpha   90.00
_cell.angle_beta   90.00
_cell.angle_gamma   90.00
#
_symmetry.space_group_name_H-M   'P 1'
#
loop_
_entity.id
_entity.type
_entity.pdbx_description
1 polymer ?
#
loop_
_entity_poly.entity_id
_entity_poly.type
_entity_poly.pdbx_seq_one_letter_code
_entity_poly.pdbx_strand_id
1 'polypeptide(L)'
;MYKSVLSFLLIFAIACSAGSVFAEQARLATYHEIAQVFVDQKISNNVTASISLQTSSIQEFQIPPELDAKIRNSTDLVGIIITNENQCVLGVNDQVCVMVNIKRMEGEGGINIAQEKARKIGDSFINDINNAFKLDTKFHSVFIHYEDSANKALETSGQVSGAGTVSAVYTAQMQSTDYMFNKISSILIPTQIRGFGGFYDVAKELSKDDNSKMSFTILPRGQDSIMQLKVSEKYPHIAKEIKEIDPLKFFKVDEIKKSNYFAGGFFPLNSLIHVVVLPDSTAKIYTNTN
;
A
#
# COMPACT_ATOMS: atom_id res chain seq x y z
N MET A 1 -74.70 11.70 -48.76
CA MET A 1 -73.32 11.27 -49.07
C MET A 1 -72.37 12.22 -48.37
N TYR A 2 -71.70 11.73 -47.32
CA TYR A 2 -70.74 12.46 -46.48
C TYR A 2 -69.42 12.73 -47.21
N LYS A 3 -68.84 13.91 -47.00
CA LYS A 3 -67.43 14.35 -47.12
C LYS A 3 -67.46 15.86 -47.36
N SER A 4 -66.97 16.75 -46.49
CA SER A 4 -65.59 16.82 -46.04
C SER A 4 -65.52 17.72 -44.81
N VAL A 5 -65.06 17.20 -43.68
CA VAL A 5 -64.54 17.99 -42.56
C VAL A 5 -63.08 17.59 -42.45
N LEU A 6 -62.19 18.42 -42.97
CA LEU A 6 -60.74 18.24 -42.81
C LEU A 6 -60.30 19.18 -41.68
N SER A 7 -60.37 18.67 -40.45
CA SER A 7 -59.84 19.38 -39.27
C SER A 7 -58.48 18.77 -38.89
N PHE A 8 -57.57 19.67 -38.57
CA PHE A 8 -56.19 19.50 -38.14
C PHE A 8 -55.96 18.38 -37.12
N LEU A 9 -54.95 17.54 -37.36
CA LEU A 9 -54.25 16.82 -36.29
C LEU A 9 -52.77 16.65 -36.70
N LEU A 10 -51.98 17.68 -36.39
CA LEU A 10 -50.52 17.59 -36.37
C LEU A 10 -50.15 16.80 -35.10
N ILE A 11 -49.78 15.52 -35.26
CA ILE A 11 -49.16 14.74 -34.19
C ILE A 11 -47.66 14.99 -34.29
N PHE A 12 -47.14 15.87 -33.43
CA PHE A 12 -45.72 16.03 -33.21
C PHE A 12 -45.23 14.83 -32.37
N ALA A 13 -44.78 13.77 -33.04
CA ALA A 13 -44.08 12.68 -32.37
C ALA A 13 -42.68 13.17 -32.00
N ILE A 14 -42.55 13.74 -30.79
CA ILE A 14 -41.24 13.95 -30.17
C ILE A 14 -40.71 12.55 -29.84
N ALA A 15 -39.91 12.00 -30.75
CA ALA A 15 -39.05 10.89 -30.43
C ALA A 15 -37.98 11.42 -29.47
N CYS A 16 -38.25 11.35 -28.17
CA CYS A 16 -37.19 11.36 -27.17
C CYS A 16 -36.32 10.13 -27.45
N SER A 17 -35.28 10.30 -28.26
CA SER A 17 -34.09 9.47 -28.16
C SER A 17 -33.44 9.79 -26.82
N ALA A 18 -34.05 9.31 -25.73
CA ALA A 18 -33.33 9.06 -24.52
C ALA A 18 -32.28 8.02 -24.90
N GLY A 19 -31.08 8.49 -25.26
CA GLY A 19 -29.92 7.62 -25.29
C GLY A 19 -29.90 6.93 -23.94
N SER A 20 -30.11 5.62 -23.94
CA SER A 20 -29.90 4.82 -22.75
C SER A 20 -28.42 4.96 -22.43
N VAL A 21 -28.10 5.91 -21.55
CA VAL A 21 -26.85 5.92 -20.82
C VAL A 21 -26.96 4.69 -19.93
N PHE A 22 -26.54 3.54 -20.46
CA PHE A 22 -26.30 2.36 -19.66
C PHE A 22 -25.24 2.77 -18.64
N ALA A 23 -25.67 3.05 -17.42
CA ALA A 23 -24.76 3.18 -16.31
C ALA A 23 -24.08 1.82 -16.15
N GLU A 24 -22.83 1.72 -16.60
CA GLU A 24 -22.03 0.51 -16.42
C GLU A 24 -21.96 0.22 -14.92
N GLN A 25 -22.33 -0.99 -14.52
CA GLN A 25 -22.38 -1.34 -13.10
C GLN A 25 -20.96 -1.31 -12.52
N ALA A 26 -20.77 -0.57 -11.43
CA ALA A 26 -19.49 -0.49 -10.75
C ALA A 26 -18.99 -1.89 -10.35
N ARG A 27 -17.73 -2.17 -10.68
CA ARG A 27 -17.05 -3.43 -10.36
C ARG A 27 -15.97 -3.19 -9.32
N LEU A 28 -15.68 -4.23 -8.54
CA LEU A 28 -14.56 -4.28 -7.60
C LEU A 28 -13.46 -5.12 -8.22
N ALA A 29 -12.27 -4.54 -8.36
CA ALA A 29 -11.07 -5.31 -8.67
C ALA A 29 -10.29 -5.66 -7.39
N THR A 30 -9.44 -6.68 -7.48
CA THR A 30 -8.51 -7.05 -6.41
C THR A 30 -7.35 -6.07 -6.30
N TYR A 31 -6.90 -5.52 -7.44
CA TYR A 31 -5.87 -4.49 -7.50
C TYR A 31 -6.38 -3.14 -7.03
N HIS A 32 -5.61 -2.46 -6.17
CA HIS A 32 -5.89 -1.12 -5.71
C HIS A 32 -4.64 -0.24 -5.79
N GLU A 33 -4.86 1.01 -6.16
CA GLU A 33 -3.85 2.05 -6.27
C GLU A 33 -4.26 3.20 -5.36
N ILE A 34 -3.40 3.57 -4.42
CA ILE A 34 -3.74 4.57 -3.40
C ILE A 34 -2.60 5.58 -3.31
N ALA A 35 -2.91 6.84 -3.56
CA ALA A 35 -2.05 7.97 -3.23
C ALA A 35 -2.55 8.55 -1.91
N GLN A 36 -1.68 8.70 -0.93
CA GLN A 36 -2.03 9.24 0.37
C GLN A 36 -1.09 10.38 0.77
N VAL A 37 -1.67 11.51 1.16
CA VAL A 37 -0.96 12.59 1.85
C VAL A 37 -1.45 12.65 3.28
N PHE A 38 -0.55 12.39 4.23
CA PHE A 38 -0.80 12.49 5.66
C PHE A 38 -0.12 13.75 6.21
N VAL A 39 -0.91 14.72 6.67
CA VAL A 39 -0.43 15.98 7.23
C VAL A 39 -0.60 15.95 8.74
N ASP A 40 0.50 15.80 9.48
CA ASP A 40 0.47 15.71 10.94
C ASP A 40 1.01 16.99 11.58
N GLN A 41 0.11 17.93 11.86
CA GLN A 41 0.42 19.21 12.50
C GLN A 41 0.59 19.08 14.02
N LYS A 42 0.07 18.00 14.59
CA LYS A 42 -0.09 17.85 16.04
C LYS A 42 1.07 17.15 16.72
N ILE A 43 1.56 16.06 16.13
CA ILE A 43 2.52 15.16 16.78
C ILE A 43 3.91 15.34 16.17
N SER A 44 4.08 15.01 14.89
CA SER A 44 5.40 15.00 14.24
C SER A 44 5.77 16.31 13.54
N ASN A 45 4.77 17.15 13.21
CA ASN A 45 4.93 18.30 12.31
C ASN A 45 5.42 17.90 10.89
N ASN A 46 5.15 16.67 10.46
CA ASN A 46 5.60 16.15 9.16
C ASN A 46 4.42 15.99 8.19
N VAL A 47 4.73 16.05 6.90
CA VAL A 47 3.86 15.51 5.86
C VAL A 47 4.47 14.23 5.33
N THR A 48 3.70 13.16 5.24
CA THR A 48 4.09 11.97 4.48
C THR A 48 3.24 11.90 3.21
N ALA A 49 3.88 11.87 2.05
CA ALA A 49 3.22 11.48 0.81
C ALA A 49 3.59 10.04 0.47
N SER A 50 2.62 9.23 0.07
CA SER A 50 2.89 7.84 -0.27
C SER A 50 2.02 7.33 -1.40
N ILE A 51 2.58 6.42 -2.18
CA ILE A 51 1.86 5.65 -3.18
C ILE A 51 1.89 4.18 -2.76
N SER A 52 0.73 3.55 -2.71
CA SER A 52 0.56 2.14 -2.37
C SER A 52 -0.13 1.39 -3.51
N LEU A 53 0.47 0.29 -3.93
CA LEU A 53 -0.11 -0.69 -4.85
C LEU A 53 -0.46 -1.91 -4.03
N GLN A 54 -1.76 -2.24 -3.95
CA GLN A 54 -2.29 -3.28 -3.10
C GLN A 54 -3.04 -4.32 -3.90
N THR A 55 -3.00 -5.58 -3.45
CA THR A 55 -3.75 -6.66 -4.08
C THR A 55 -3.97 -7.83 -3.13
N SER A 56 -5.01 -8.62 -3.42
CA SER A 56 -5.22 -9.95 -2.84
C SER A 56 -4.99 -11.10 -3.83
N SER A 57 -4.49 -10.82 -5.04
CA SER A 57 -4.35 -11.76 -6.14
C SER A 57 -2.88 -12.05 -6.44
N ILE A 58 -2.55 -13.35 -6.51
CA ILE A 58 -1.22 -13.83 -6.89
C ILE A 58 -0.92 -13.69 -8.39
N GLN A 59 -1.94 -13.37 -9.21
CA GLN A 59 -1.77 -13.06 -10.63
C GLN A 59 -1.27 -11.62 -10.82
N GLU A 60 -1.65 -10.72 -9.91
CA GLU A 60 -1.23 -9.32 -9.91
C GLU A 60 0.13 -9.16 -9.22
N PHE A 61 0.35 -9.86 -8.10
CA PHE A 61 1.65 -9.94 -7.41
C PHE A 61 2.14 -11.40 -7.38
N GLN A 62 3.16 -11.71 -8.17
CA GLN A 62 3.67 -13.05 -8.43
C GLN A 62 4.68 -13.51 -7.36
N ILE A 63 4.18 -13.77 -6.15
CA ILE A 63 4.96 -14.44 -5.11
C ILE A 63 5.25 -15.88 -5.54
N PRO A 64 6.47 -16.41 -5.32
CA PRO A 64 6.76 -17.82 -5.58
C PRO A 64 5.75 -18.74 -4.88
N PRO A 65 5.14 -19.72 -5.58
CA PRO A 65 4.05 -20.52 -5.03
C PRO A 65 4.39 -21.26 -3.72
N GLU A 66 5.63 -21.73 -3.59
CA GLU A 66 6.09 -22.41 -2.37
C GLU A 66 6.14 -21.46 -1.16
N LEU A 67 6.66 -20.24 -1.36
CA LEU A 67 6.71 -19.21 -0.32
C LEU A 67 5.30 -18.77 0.06
N ASP A 68 4.44 -18.53 -0.92
CA ASP A 68 3.05 -18.12 -0.68
C ASP A 68 2.24 -19.21 0.04
N ALA A 69 2.38 -20.48 -0.36
CA ALA A 69 1.75 -21.61 0.35
C ALA A 69 2.25 -21.71 1.80
N LYS A 70 3.55 -21.52 2.04
CA LYS A 70 4.13 -21.54 3.38
C LYS A 70 3.63 -20.39 4.25
N ILE A 71 3.46 -19.19 3.68
CA ILE A 71 2.87 -18.02 4.34
C ILE A 71 1.43 -18.31 4.75
N ARG A 72 0.61 -18.81 3.82
CA ARG A 72 -0.82 -19.11 4.07
C ARG A 72 -1.06 -20.25 5.06
N ASN A 73 -0.18 -21.24 5.08
CA ASN A 73 -0.30 -22.39 5.99
C ASN A 73 0.23 -22.12 7.40
N SER A 74 0.84 -20.95 7.66
CA SER A 74 1.37 -20.61 8.98
C SER A 74 0.31 -19.93 9.84
N THR A 75 -0.12 -20.62 10.91
CA THR A 75 -1.13 -20.10 11.85
C THR A 75 -0.60 -18.99 12.75
N ASP A 76 0.70 -19.00 13.00
CA ASP A 76 1.38 -18.09 13.93
C ASP A 76 1.89 -16.83 13.22
N LEU A 77 2.03 -16.86 11.89
CA LEU A 77 2.48 -15.71 11.11
C LEU A 77 1.40 -14.62 11.08
N VAL A 78 1.80 -13.40 11.42
CA VAL A 78 0.98 -12.19 11.28
C VAL A 78 1.25 -11.53 9.94
N GLY A 79 2.50 -11.51 9.50
CA GLY A 79 2.89 -10.93 8.23
C GLY A 79 4.39 -10.88 8.05
N ILE A 80 4.82 -10.58 6.83
CA ILE A 80 6.21 -10.31 6.48
C ILE A 80 6.31 -8.91 5.92
N ILE A 81 7.32 -8.17 6.36
CA ILE A 81 7.63 -6.81 5.88
C ILE A 81 9.06 -6.79 5.37
N ILE A 82 9.26 -6.27 4.17
CA ILE A 82 10.57 -5.97 3.56
C ILE A 82 10.64 -4.47 3.38
N THR A 83 11.66 -3.81 3.92
CA THR A 83 11.75 -2.34 3.89
C THR A 83 13.19 -1.85 3.91
N ASN A 84 13.40 -0.60 3.48
CA ASN A 84 14.63 0.15 3.72
C ASN A 84 14.39 1.39 4.58
N GLU A 85 13.36 1.37 5.43
CA GLU A 85 13.16 2.45 6.40
C GLU A 85 14.41 2.66 7.27
N ASN A 86 14.73 3.92 7.58
CA ASN A 86 15.94 4.27 8.35
C ASN A 86 16.03 3.48 9.66
N GLN A 87 14.89 3.23 10.30
CA GLN A 87 14.79 2.38 11.48
C GLN A 87 13.51 1.53 11.43
N CYS A 88 13.63 0.22 11.21
CA CYS A 88 12.48 -0.70 11.25
C CYS A 88 12.14 -1.18 12.67
N VAL A 89 13.16 -1.36 13.52
CA VAL A 89 13.05 -1.65 14.95
C VAL A 89 14.18 -0.92 15.68
N LEU A 90 14.05 -0.75 17.00
CA LEU A 90 15.12 -0.15 17.80
C LEU A 90 16.43 -0.95 17.64
N GLY A 91 17.51 -0.23 17.33
CA GLY A 91 18.86 -0.80 17.15
C GLY A 91 19.22 -1.18 15.71
N VAL A 92 18.27 -1.16 14.77
CA VAL A 92 18.54 -1.31 13.33
C VAL A 92 18.51 0.06 12.69
N ASN A 93 19.66 0.54 12.20
CA ASN A 93 19.78 1.84 11.55
C ASN A 93 20.39 1.67 10.16
N ASP A 94 19.83 2.36 9.17
CA ASP A 94 20.35 2.45 7.80
C ASP A 94 20.69 1.06 7.23
N GLN A 95 19.72 0.15 7.29
CA GLN A 95 19.83 -1.21 6.78
C GLN A 95 18.54 -1.62 6.09
N VAL A 96 18.67 -2.48 5.07
CA VAL A 96 17.51 -3.22 4.57
C VAL A 96 17.05 -4.16 5.67
N CYS A 97 15.75 -4.20 5.92
CA CYS A 97 15.14 -4.94 7.00
C CYS A 97 14.06 -5.88 6.45
N VAL A 98 14.14 -7.15 6.85
CA VAL A 98 13.08 -8.14 6.70
C VAL A 98 12.58 -8.48 8.08
N MET A 99 11.31 -8.19 8.34
CA MET A 99 10.64 -8.57 9.59
C MET A 99 9.66 -9.69 9.30
N VAL A 100 9.85 -10.82 9.98
CA VAL A 100 8.84 -11.88 10.04
C VAL A 100 8.10 -11.67 11.36
N ASN A 101 6.83 -11.28 11.28
CA ASN A 101 6.02 -10.92 12.44
C ASN A 101 5.16 -12.11 12.85
N ILE A 102 5.27 -12.50 14.12
CA ILE A 102 4.62 -13.67 14.70
C ILE A 102 3.66 -13.22 15.80
N LYS A 103 2.53 -13.91 15.94
CA LYS A 103 1.58 -13.70 17.04
C LYS A 103 2.28 -13.95 18.36
N ARG A 104 2.15 -13.01 19.29
CA ARG A 104 2.58 -13.21 20.67
C ARG A 104 1.56 -14.11 21.36
N MET A 105 1.98 -15.29 21.81
CA MET A 105 1.12 -16.17 22.62
C MET A 105 1.27 -15.79 24.09
N GLU A 106 0.17 -15.34 24.69
CA GLU A 106 0.11 -15.08 26.14
C GLU A 106 0.11 -16.40 26.92
N GLY A 107 0.88 -16.47 28.01
CA GLY A 107 0.88 -17.62 28.93
C GLY A 107 1.92 -18.72 28.66
N GLU A 108 2.57 -18.76 27.49
CA GLU A 108 3.59 -19.77 27.17
C GLU A 108 5.01 -19.31 27.59
N GLY A 109 5.29 -19.40 28.89
CA GLY A 109 6.64 -19.42 29.47
C GLY A 109 7.53 -18.18 29.25
N GLY A 110 6.92 -17.01 29.07
CA GLY A 110 7.59 -15.71 29.22
C GLY A 110 8.32 -15.20 27.97
N ILE A 111 9.10 -14.13 28.15
CA ILE A 111 9.76 -13.38 27.07
C ILE A 111 10.72 -14.23 26.25
N ASN A 112 11.56 -15.05 26.91
CA ASN A 112 12.57 -15.86 26.23
C ASN A 112 11.95 -16.88 25.27
N ILE A 113 10.90 -17.57 25.69
CA ILE A 113 10.21 -18.57 24.85
C ILE A 113 9.56 -17.88 23.64
N ALA A 114 8.92 -16.73 23.84
CA ALA A 114 8.37 -15.95 22.74
C ALA A 114 9.44 -15.55 21.73
N GLN A 115 10.63 -15.17 22.20
CA GLN A 115 11.75 -14.82 21.32
C GLN A 115 12.31 -16.04 20.57
N GLU A 116 12.52 -17.17 21.24
CA GLU A 116 12.99 -18.41 20.62
C GLU A 116 12.01 -18.93 19.57
N LYS A 117 10.71 -18.93 19.88
CA LYS A 117 9.66 -19.31 18.93
C LYS A 117 9.65 -18.39 17.71
N ALA A 118 9.69 -17.08 17.93
CA ALA A 118 9.73 -16.10 16.85
C ALA A 118 10.97 -16.29 15.97
N ARG A 119 12.14 -16.52 16.59
CA ARG A 119 13.38 -16.81 15.87
C ARG A 119 13.25 -18.04 14.99
N LYS A 120 12.80 -19.16 15.57
CA LYS A 120 12.64 -20.44 14.86
C LYS A 120 11.72 -20.32 13.65
N ILE A 121 10.58 -19.63 13.83
CA ILE A 121 9.64 -19.39 12.73
C ILE A 121 10.28 -18.49 11.68
N GLY A 122 10.90 -17.38 12.08
CA GLY A 122 11.58 -16.47 11.16
C GLY A 122 12.66 -17.17 10.33
N ASP A 123 13.50 -17.99 10.96
CA ASP A 123 14.57 -18.73 10.29
C ASP A 123 14.02 -19.72 9.28
N SER A 124 12.82 -20.25 9.54
CA SER A 124 12.16 -21.12 8.57
C SER A 124 11.81 -20.36 7.29
N PHE A 125 11.48 -19.07 7.34
CA PHE A 125 11.08 -18.26 6.18
C PHE A 125 12.24 -17.58 5.46
N ILE A 126 13.31 -17.22 6.18
CA ILE A 126 14.27 -16.24 5.68
C ILE A 126 14.99 -16.66 4.40
N ASN A 127 15.33 -17.95 4.27
CA ASN A 127 15.97 -18.46 3.06
C ASN A 127 15.07 -18.34 1.83
N ASP A 128 13.78 -18.67 1.98
CA ASP A 128 12.80 -18.57 0.91
C ASP A 128 12.58 -17.11 0.50
N ILE A 129 12.53 -16.20 1.49
CA ILE A 129 12.42 -14.75 1.27
C ILE A 129 13.66 -14.23 0.53
N ASN A 130 14.87 -14.54 1.03
CA ASN A 130 16.12 -14.13 0.38
C ASN A 130 16.20 -14.64 -1.07
N ASN A 131 15.79 -15.89 -1.32
CA ASN A 131 15.78 -16.47 -2.65
C ASN A 131 14.74 -15.83 -3.59
N ALA A 132 13.53 -15.56 -3.07
CA ALA A 132 12.44 -14.95 -3.80
C ALA A 132 12.77 -13.51 -4.22
N PHE A 133 13.26 -12.71 -3.27
CA PHE A 133 13.48 -11.28 -3.45
C PHE A 133 14.94 -10.91 -3.78
N LYS A 134 15.80 -11.91 -3.94
CA LYS A 134 17.24 -11.77 -4.21
C LYS A 134 17.94 -10.89 -3.17
N LEU A 135 17.65 -11.14 -1.90
CA LEU A 135 18.23 -10.46 -0.75
C LEU A 135 19.31 -11.35 -0.09
N ASP A 136 20.22 -10.74 0.67
CA ASP A 136 21.22 -11.44 1.50
C ASP A 136 21.09 -11.01 2.96
N THR A 137 19.87 -11.11 3.48
CA THR A 137 19.59 -10.69 4.85
C THR A 137 20.01 -11.76 5.84
N LYS A 138 20.61 -11.31 6.96
CA LYS A 138 21.09 -12.15 8.05
C LYS A 138 20.40 -11.76 9.33
N PHE A 139 20.25 -12.72 10.24
CA PHE A 139 19.58 -12.42 11.49
C PHE A 139 20.27 -11.31 12.24
N HIS A 140 19.46 -10.38 12.76
CA HIS A 140 19.90 -9.30 13.61
C HIS A 140 19.40 -9.48 15.04
N SER A 141 18.08 -9.53 15.23
CA SER A 141 17.47 -9.57 16.57
C SER A 141 16.06 -10.16 16.55
N VAL A 142 15.55 -10.45 17.74
CA VAL A 142 14.11 -10.65 17.96
C VAL A 142 13.58 -9.48 18.76
N PHE A 143 12.58 -8.79 18.20
CA PHE A 143 11.98 -7.60 18.80
C PHE A 143 10.56 -7.91 19.28
N ILE A 144 10.30 -7.69 20.57
CA ILE A 144 8.95 -7.77 21.12
C ILE A 144 8.34 -6.39 21.03
N HIS A 145 7.23 -6.27 20.30
CA HIS A 145 6.49 -5.02 20.24
C HIS A 145 5.67 -4.92 21.52
N TYR A 146 6.02 -3.97 22.40
CA TYR A 146 5.23 -3.60 23.58
C TYR A 146 4.35 -2.36 23.31
N GLU A 147 4.72 -1.57 22.30
CA GLU A 147 4.11 -0.31 21.91
C GLU A 147 4.06 -0.18 20.38
N ASP A 148 3.42 0.88 19.88
CA ASP A 148 3.19 1.10 18.44
C ASP A 148 4.36 1.77 17.69
N SER A 149 5.58 1.75 18.23
CA SER A 149 6.73 2.45 17.64
C SER A 149 7.09 1.93 16.24
N ALA A 150 7.07 0.61 16.04
CA ALA A 150 7.28 0.01 14.72
C ALA A 150 6.13 0.30 13.74
N ASN A 151 4.88 0.36 14.23
CA ASN A 151 3.71 0.74 13.41
C ASN A 151 3.85 2.15 12.85
N LYS A 152 4.31 3.10 13.68
CA LYS A 152 4.55 4.48 13.26
C LYS A 152 5.67 4.57 12.23
N ALA A 153 6.75 3.81 12.41
CA ALA A 153 7.89 3.82 11.49
C ALA A 153 7.50 3.28 10.10
N LEU A 154 6.75 2.19 10.06
CA LEU A 154 6.39 1.47 8.84
C LEU A 154 5.04 1.89 8.24
N GLU A 155 4.32 2.79 8.93
CA GLU A 155 2.96 3.21 8.62
C GLU A 155 2.02 2.01 8.40
N THR A 156 2.19 0.97 9.23
CA THR A 156 1.38 -0.25 9.28
C THR A 156 0.35 -0.16 10.41
N SER A 157 -0.67 -1.03 10.38
CA SER A 157 -1.63 -1.09 11.48
C SER A 157 -1.03 -1.79 12.71
N GLY A 158 -1.54 -1.47 13.90
CA GLY A 158 -1.13 -2.12 15.15
C GLY A 158 -1.34 -3.63 15.21
N GLN A 159 -2.13 -4.17 14.29
CA GLN A 159 -2.32 -5.61 14.15
C GLN A 159 -1.14 -6.29 13.45
N VAL A 160 -0.33 -5.56 12.67
CA VAL A 160 0.79 -6.11 11.90
C VAL A 160 2.10 -6.07 12.68
N SER A 161 2.37 -4.98 13.40
CA SER A 161 3.64 -4.75 14.13
C SER A 161 3.45 -4.03 15.47
N GLY A 162 2.33 -4.24 16.16
CA GLY A 162 2.01 -3.64 17.47
C GLY A 162 2.08 -4.63 18.64
N ALA A 163 1.56 -4.19 19.80
CA ALA A 163 1.76 -4.79 21.14
C ALA A 163 1.48 -6.32 21.28
N GLY A 164 0.79 -6.92 20.30
CA GLY A 164 0.49 -8.36 20.23
C GLY A 164 1.41 -9.18 19.33
N THR A 165 2.55 -8.62 18.90
CA THR A 165 3.44 -9.26 17.91
C THR A 165 4.89 -9.33 18.37
N VAL A 166 5.60 -10.35 17.88
CA VAL A 166 7.05 -10.52 18.05
C VAL A 166 7.67 -10.65 16.66
N SER A 167 8.66 -9.83 16.34
CA SER A 167 9.34 -9.86 15.05
C SER A 167 10.70 -10.55 15.15
N ALA A 168 10.92 -11.57 14.33
CA ALA A 168 12.27 -11.97 13.98
C ALA A 168 12.78 -11.03 12.86
N VAL A 169 13.87 -10.33 13.14
CA VAL A 169 14.40 -9.26 12.29
C VAL A 169 15.71 -9.69 11.65
N TYR A 170 15.77 -9.52 10.34
CA TYR A 170 16.92 -9.85 9.50
C TYR A 170 17.34 -8.60 8.74
N THR A 171 18.63 -8.36 8.62
CA THR A 171 19.15 -7.15 7.99
C THR A 171 20.19 -7.44 6.92
N ALA A 172 20.28 -6.55 5.95
CA ALA A 172 21.33 -6.52 4.93
C ALA A 172 21.86 -5.09 4.76
N GLN A 173 22.90 -4.94 3.95
CA GLN A 173 23.43 -3.63 3.60
C GLN A 173 22.32 -2.74 3.00
N MET A 174 22.30 -1.46 3.41
CA MET A 174 21.38 -0.46 2.89
C MET A 174 21.42 -0.38 1.37
N GLN A 175 20.27 -0.13 0.77
CA GLN A 175 20.12 0.15 -0.65
C GLN A 175 19.20 1.35 -0.85
N SER A 176 19.44 2.11 -1.91
CA SER A 176 18.57 3.25 -2.25
C SER A 176 17.15 2.77 -2.53
N THR A 177 16.18 3.63 -2.24
CA THR A 177 14.76 3.33 -2.41
C THR A 177 14.42 3.08 -3.87
N ASP A 178 14.98 3.86 -4.80
CA ASP A 178 14.84 3.64 -6.24
C ASP A 178 15.33 2.23 -6.66
N TYR A 179 16.53 1.84 -6.22
CA TYR A 179 17.07 0.53 -6.55
C TYR A 179 16.17 -0.59 -6.01
N MET A 180 15.79 -0.51 -4.74
CA MET A 180 14.97 -1.53 -4.10
C MET A 180 13.56 -1.59 -4.68
N PHE A 181 12.91 -0.44 -4.89
CA PHE A 181 11.58 -0.39 -5.46
C PHE A 181 11.57 -1.04 -6.85
N ASN A 182 12.50 -0.67 -7.75
CA ASN A 182 12.59 -1.26 -9.08
C ASN A 182 12.88 -2.76 -9.03
N LYS A 183 13.79 -3.19 -8.14
CA LYS A 183 14.14 -4.61 -7.99
C LYS A 183 12.94 -5.43 -7.49
N ILE A 184 12.35 -5.03 -6.37
CA ILE A 184 11.23 -5.73 -5.73
C ILE A 184 9.99 -5.69 -6.63
N SER A 185 9.66 -4.55 -7.23
CA SER A 185 8.51 -4.45 -8.13
C SER A 185 8.69 -5.26 -9.41
N SER A 186 9.91 -5.40 -9.95
CA SER A 186 10.16 -6.25 -11.12
C SER A 186 9.98 -7.74 -10.85
N ILE A 187 10.22 -8.17 -9.60
CA ILE A 187 10.00 -9.54 -9.14
C ILE A 187 8.52 -9.78 -8.89
N LEU A 188 7.84 -8.83 -8.24
CA LEU A 188 6.45 -8.96 -7.81
C LEU A 188 5.45 -8.73 -8.94
N ILE A 189 5.61 -7.66 -9.70
CA ILE A 189 4.55 -7.12 -10.55
C ILE A 189 4.83 -7.49 -12.01
N PRO A 190 3.90 -8.18 -12.70
CA PRO A 190 4.03 -8.49 -14.11
C PRO A 190 4.35 -7.26 -14.95
N THR A 191 5.18 -7.43 -15.98
CA THR A 191 5.58 -6.34 -16.89
C THR A 191 4.37 -5.64 -17.50
N GLN A 192 3.26 -6.35 -17.76
CA GLN A 192 2.03 -5.73 -18.27
C GLN A 192 1.44 -4.73 -17.28
N ILE A 193 1.32 -5.10 -15.99
CA ILE A 193 0.77 -4.22 -14.95
C ILE A 193 1.68 -3.01 -14.74
N ARG A 194 3.00 -3.22 -14.68
CA ARG A 194 3.97 -2.12 -14.61
C ARG A 194 3.92 -1.20 -15.83
N GLY A 195 3.61 -1.75 -17.01
CA GLY A 195 3.46 -1.00 -18.26
C GLY A 195 2.15 -0.23 -18.40
N PHE A 196 1.18 -0.42 -17.49
CA PHE A 196 -0.08 0.32 -17.50
C PHE A 196 0.01 1.73 -16.90
N GLY A 197 1.18 2.08 -16.35
CA GLY A 197 1.51 3.41 -15.84
C GLY A 197 0.67 3.85 -14.64
N GLY A 198 0.35 5.14 -14.57
CA GLY A 198 -0.48 5.70 -13.50
C GLY A 198 0.26 5.73 -12.16
N PHE A 199 -0.35 5.17 -11.12
CA PHE A 199 0.21 5.20 -9.76
C PHE A 199 1.57 4.47 -9.67
N TYR A 200 1.78 3.42 -10.47
CA TYR A 200 3.08 2.74 -10.52
C TYR A 200 4.21 3.70 -10.94
N ASP A 201 3.97 4.54 -11.95
CA ASP A 201 4.97 5.51 -12.43
C ASP A 201 5.23 6.58 -11.39
N VAL A 202 4.18 7.06 -10.71
CA VAL A 202 4.32 8.03 -9.61
C VAL A 202 5.14 7.43 -8.46
N ALA A 203 4.88 6.17 -8.07
CA ALA A 203 5.67 5.49 -7.05
C ALA A 203 7.15 5.35 -7.45
N LYS A 204 7.40 5.04 -8.73
CA LYS A 204 8.75 4.94 -9.28
C LYS A 204 9.49 6.27 -9.23
N GLU A 205 8.85 7.36 -9.66
CA GLU A 205 9.46 8.69 -9.58
C GLU A 205 9.67 9.14 -8.13
N LEU A 206 8.69 8.90 -7.25
CA LEU A 206 8.78 9.20 -5.81
C LEU A 206 9.96 8.45 -5.16
N SER A 207 10.23 7.21 -5.59
CA SER A 207 11.31 6.37 -5.03
C SER A 207 12.72 6.91 -5.27
N LYS A 208 12.89 7.86 -6.20
CA LYS A 208 14.18 8.49 -6.52
C LYS A 208 14.64 9.52 -5.49
N ASP A 209 13.75 10.00 -4.62
CA ASP A 209 14.12 10.92 -3.55
C ASP A 209 14.87 10.19 -2.43
N ASP A 210 15.94 10.79 -1.91
CA ASP A 210 16.71 10.21 -0.80
C ASP A 210 15.91 10.11 0.51
N ASN A 211 14.90 10.98 0.68
CA ASN A 211 13.97 10.92 1.81
C ASN A 211 12.85 9.90 1.60
N SER A 212 12.71 9.34 0.40
CA SER A 212 11.76 8.28 0.14
C SER A 212 12.23 6.96 0.69
N LYS A 213 11.27 6.15 1.11
CA LYS A 213 11.48 4.82 1.69
C LYS A 213 10.40 3.89 1.16
N MET A 214 10.74 2.62 0.99
CA MET A 214 9.82 1.62 0.47
C MET A 214 9.50 0.55 1.51
N SER A 215 8.30 0.00 1.44
CA SER A 215 7.92 -1.22 2.14
C SER A 215 7.11 -2.14 1.24
N PHE A 216 7.43 -3.43 1.30
CA PHE A 216 6.59 -4.50 0.80
C PHE A 216 6.06 -5.29 1.98
N THR A 217 4.75 -5.47 2.06
CA THR A 217 4.07 -6.17 3.14
C THR A 217 3.20 -7.28 2.56
N ILE A 218 3.26 -8.47 3.16
CA ILE A 218 2.34 -9.59 2.88
C ILE A 218 1.72 -10.08 4.18
N LEU A 219 0.38 -10.09 4.22
CA LEU A 219 -0.43 -10.48 5.37
C LEU A 219 -1.31 -11.67 5.00
N PRO A 220 -1.12 -12.86 5.59
CA PRO A 220 -2.02 -13.98 5.37
C PRO A 220 -3.42 -13.68 5.96
N ARG A 221 -4.48 -13.97 5.19
CA ARG A 221 -5.88 -13.80 5.57
C ARG A 221 -6.71 -15.01 5.12
N GLY A 222 -6.74 -16.05 5.95
CA GLY A 222 -7.44 -17.29 5.62
C GLY A 222 -6.76 -18.00 4.45
N GLN A 223 -7.46 -18.11 3.32
CA GLN A 223 -6.93 -18.74 2.10
C GLN A 223 -6.24 -17.77 1.14
N ASP A 224 -6.35 -16.46 1.40
CA ASP A 224 -5.76 -15.40 0.59
C ASP A 224 -4.67 -14.66 1.37
N SER A 225 -3.91 -13.82 0.67
CA SER A 225 -2.94 -12.91 1.27
C SER A 225 -3.25 -11.49 0.81
N ILE A 226 -3.19 -10.50 1.70
CA ILE A 226 -3.20 -9.08 1.31
C ILE A 226 -1.76 -8.64 1.16
N MET A 227 -1.42 -8.13 -0.02
CA MET A 227 -0.09 -7.67 -0.38
C MET A 227 -0.12 -6.18 -0.67
N GLN A 228 0.94 -5.48 -0.26
CA GLN A 228 1.10 -4.06 -0.51
C GLN A 228 2.56 -3.74 -0.82
N LEU A 229 2.81 -3.08 -1.94
CA LEU A 229 4.05 -2.39 -2.21
C LEU A 229 3.82 -0.88 -2.07
N LYS A 230 4.57 -0.23 -1.18
CA LYS A 230 4.41 1.19 -0.85
C LYS A 230 5.73 1.91 -0.98
N VAL A 231 5.68 3.13 -1.51
CA VAL A 231 6.76 4.13 -1.43
C VAL A 231 6.22 5.34 -0.69
N SER A 232 6.99 5.88 0.24
CA SER A 232 6.63 7.06 1.01
C SER A 232 7.79 8.05 1.09
N GLU A 233 7.52 9.32 0.85
CA GLU A 233 8.43 10.45 1.06
C GLU A 233 7.98 11.24 2.30
N LYS A 234 8.92 11.52 3.20
CA LYS A 234 8.68 12.32 4.39
C LYS A 234 9.18 13.74 4.16
N TYR A 235 8.31 14.72 4.40
CA TYR A 235 8.60 16.14 4.40
C TYR A 235 8.64 16.63 5.86
N PRO A 236 9.83 16.75 6.46
CA PRO A 236 9.95 17.07 7.87
C PRO A 236 9.60 18.53 8.13
N HIS A 237 8.91 18.77 9.25
CA HIS A 237 8.69 20.10 9.85
C HIS A 237 7.86 21.13 9.07
N ILE A 238 7.23 20.76 7.95
CA ILE A 238 6.43 21.71 7.15
C ILE A 238 4.94 21.71 7.50
N ALA A 239 4.43 20.73 8.26
CA ALA A 239 2.99 20.50 8.37
C ALA A 239 2.21 21.69 8.95
N LYS A 240 2.74 22.32 10.00
CA LYS A 240 2.12 23.48 10.68
C LYS A 240 2.01 24.74 9.82
N GLU A 241 2.84 24.85 8.78
CA GLU A 241 2.82 26.00 7.87
C GLU A 241 1.76 25.84 6.77
N ILE A 242 1.25 24.62 6.59
CA ILE A 242 0.28 24.27 5.56
C ILE A 242 -1.13 24.71 5.98
N LYS A 243 -1.66 25.70 5.26
CA LYS A 243 -3.05 26.16 5.37
C LYS A 243 -3.96 25.60 4.28
N GLU A 244 -3.36 25.19 3.17
CA GLU A 244 -4.03 24.66 1.98
C GLU A 244 -3.21 23.47 1.47
N ILE A 245 -3.88 22.34 1.23
CA ILE A 245 -3.24 21.08 0.83
C ILE A 245 -3.53 20.85 -0.65
N ASP A 246 -2.48 20.93 -1.45
CA ASP A 246 -2.48 20.42 -2.82
C ASP A 246 -1.73 19.08 -2.82
N PRO A 247 -2.45 17.94 -2.88
CA PRO A 247 -1.82 16.63 -2.71
C PRO A 247 -0.81 16.31 -3.82
N LEU A 248 -1.05 16.80 -5.04
CA LEU A 248 -0.23 16.48 -6.22
C LEU A 248 1.18 17.07 -6.12
N LYS A 249 1.34 18.22 -5.45
CA LYS A 249 2.66 18.81 -5.18
C LYS A 249 3.57 17.89 -4.38
N PHE A 250 3.02 17.13 -3.42
CA PHE A 250 3.81 16.18 -2.64
C PHE A 250 4.14 14.90 -3.42
N PHE A 251 3.51 14.68 -4.57
CA PHE A 251 3.88 13.61 -5.50
C PHE A 251 4.75 14.11 -6.65
N LYS A 252 5.06 15.42 -6.70
CA LYS A 252 5.87 16.06 -7.74
C LYS A 252 5.31 15.84 -9.16
N VAL A 253 3.99 15.83 -9.28
CA VAL A 253 3.27 15.64 -10.56
C VAL A 253 2.15 16.66 -10.71
N ASP A 254 1.79 16.96 -11.96
CA ASP A 254 0.65 17.83 -12.26
C ASP A 254 -0.67 17.04 -12.34
N GLU A 255 -0.60 15.74 -12.65
CA GLU A 255 -1.75 14.85 -12.75
C GLU A 255 -1.38 13.42 -12.35
N ILE A 256 -2.34 12.68 -11.78
CA ILE A 256 -2.25 11.23 -11.59
C ILE A 256 -3.35 10.59 -12.41
N LYS A 257 -2.95 9.82 -13.43
CA LYS A 257 -3.88 9.05 -14.24
C LYS A 257 -4.14 7.70 -13.60
N LYS A 258 -5.39 7.26 -13.66
CA LYS A 258 -5.76 5.87 -13.43
C LYS A 258 -4.97 4.97 -14.38
N SER A 259 -4.41 3.87 -13.89
CA SER A 259 -3.68 2.96 -14.78
C SER A 259 -4.60 2.30 -15.80
N ASN A 260 -4.01 1.93 -16.94
CA ASN A 260 -4.69 1.17 -17.98
C ASN A 260 -5.12 -0.25 -17.54
N TYR A 261 -4.70 -0.70 -16.35
CA TYR A 261 -5.18 -1.94 -15.74
C TYR A 261 -6.71 -1.98 -15.67
N PHE A 262 -7.32 -0.82 -15.41
CA PHE A 262 -8.77 -0.68 -15.24
C PHE A 262 -9.50 -0.27 -16.52
N ALA A 263 -8.85 -0.24 -17.68
CA ALA A 263 -9.46 0.21 -18.94
C ALA A 263 -10.60 -0.71 -19.42
N GLY A 264 -10.64 -1.97 -18.95
CA GLY A 264 -11.63 -2.98 -19.32
C GLY A 264 -12.99 -2.87 -18.61
N GLY A 265 -13.23 -1.82 -17.81
CA GLY A 265 -14.55 -1.58 -17.21
C GLY A 265 -14.60 -0.45 -16.18
N PHE A 266 -15.77 -0.29 -15.56
CA PHE A 266 -16.01 0.77 -14.57
C PHE A 266 -15.60 0.38 -13.15
N PHE A 267 -14.38 0.78 -12.75
CA PHE A 267 -13.77 0.53 -11.42
C PHE A 267 -13.52 1.84 -10.63
N PRO A 268 -14.54 2.55 -10.15
CA PRO A 268 -14.38 3.90 -9.58
C PRO A 268 -13.63 3.94 -8.24
N LEU A 269 -13.53 2.83 -7.51
CA LEU A 269 -12.98 2.79 -6.15
C LEU A 269 -11.61 2.10 -6.03
N ASN A 270 -11.01 1.73 -7.18
CA ASN A 270 -9.73 1.01 -7.20
C ASN A 270 -8.52 1.93 -7.40
N SER A 271 -8.73 3.21 -7.67
CA SER A 271 -7.65 4.21 -7.74
C SER A 271 -8.09 5.44 -6.94
N LEU A 272 -7.45 5.68 -5.80
CA LEU A 272 -7.90 6.66 -4.81
C LEU A 272 -6.79 7.63 -4.44
N ILE A 273 -7.16 8.90 -4.23
CA ILE A 273 -6.31 9.91 -3.61
C ILE A 273 -6.91 10.25 -2.24
N HIS A 274 -6.18 9.93 -1.19
CA HIS A 274 -6.57 10.14 0.20
C HIS A 274 -5.76 11.28 0.82
N VAL A 275 -6.44 12.21 1.46
CA VAL A 275 -5.79 13.26 2.26
C VAL A 275 -6.26 13.09 3.69
N VAL A 276 -5.31 12.86 4.59
CA VAL A 276 -5.57 12.70 6.02
C VAL A 276 -4.85 13.83 6.74
N VAL A 277 -5.59 14.61 7.52
CA VAL A 277 -5.06 15.75 8.26
C VAL A 277 -5.25 15.50 9.74
N LEU A 278 -4.18 15.55 10.51
CA LEU A 278 -4.20 15.62 11.96
C LEU A 278 -3.86 17.06 12.38
N PRO A 279 -4.87 17.94 12.49
CA PRO A 279 -4.64 19.35 12.70
C PRO A 279 -4.19 19.69 14.13
N ASP A 280 -3.46 20.81 14.29
CA ASP A 280 -3.27 21.46 15.61
C ASP A 280 -4.48 22.34 16.00
N SER A 281 -5.26 22.74 15.00
CA SER A 281 -6.43 23.63 15.05
C SER A 281 -7.28 23.46 13.77
N THR A 282 -8.54 23.90 13.73
CA THR A 282 -9.48 23.60 12.62
C THR A 282 -8.90 23.86 11.22
N ALA A 283 -8.70 22.79 10.42
CA ALA A 283 -8.18 22.86 9.05
C ALA A 283 -9.31 22.77 8.00
N LYS A 284 -9.13 23.46 6.86
CA LYS A 284 -10.02 23.37 5.67
C LYS A 284 -9.30 22.63 4.55
N ILE A 285 -9.99 21.68 3.91
CA ILE A 285 -9.49 20.92 2.75
C ILE A 285 -10.19 21.45 1.50
N TYR A 286 -9.42 21.79 0.46
CA TYR A 286 -9.94 22.20 -0.84
C TYR A 286 -9.67 21.09 -1.86
N THR A 287 -10.71 20.61 -2.52
CA THR A 287 -10.59 19.63 -3.61
C THR A 287 -10.70 20.38 -4.94
N ASN A 288 -9.58 20.63 -5.60
CA ASN A 288 -9.61 21.07 -7.01
C ASN A 288 -9.89 19.87 -7.90
N THR A 289 -11.15 19.45 -7.95
CA THR A 289 -11.66 18.57 -9.00
C THR A 289 -12.20 19.45 -10.10
N ASN A 290 -11.45 19.57 -11.20
CA ASN A 290 -11.96 20.10 -12.46
C ASN A 290 -12.95 19.12 -13.09
#